data_AF-A0AAN7MNM2-F1
#
_entry.id   AF-A0AAN7MNM2-F1
#
_cell.length_a   1.000
_cell.length_b   1.000
_cell.length_c   1.000
_cell.angle_alpha   90.00
_cell.angle_beta   90.00
_cell.angle_gamma   90.00
#
_symmetry.space_group_name_H-M   'P 1'
#
loop_
_entity.id
_entity.type
_entity.pdbx_description
1 polymer ?
#
loop_
_entity_poly.entity_id
_entity_poly.type
_entity_poly.pdbx_seq_one_letter_code
_entity_poly.pdbx_strand_id
1 'polypeptide(L)'
;MKDRHAWTHRLQISRDNGQSMFDGELQQNQLLVVQQNFMVIKKAVEEGMEWVAFETSDNPMKNNLAQWLWVIRGLPDDVPVNSYRISRDYYRKLKYSREELTVFNPGSRSTRGQKRDNAAK
;
A
#
# COMPACT_ATOMS: atom_id res chain seq x y z
N MET A 1 10.25 17.80 30.07
CA MET A 1 10.00 16.50 29.39
C MET A 1 9.69 16.82 27.94
N LYS A 2 10.51 16.38 26.99
CA LYS A 2 10.24 16.60 25.56
C LYS A 2 9.08 15.71 25.15
N ASP A 3 8.07 16.30 24.51
CA ASP A 3 7.04 15.57 23.78
C ASP A 3 7.72 14.59 22.84
N ARG A 4 7.57 13.30 23.15
CA ARG A 4 7.96 12.25 22.21
C ARG A 4 6.88 12.28 21.14
N HIS A 5 7.23 12.78 19.96
CA HIS A 5 6.42 12.66 18.76
C HIS A 5 5.89 11.22 18.69
N ALA A 6 4.58 11.05 18.87
CA ALA A 6 3.95 9.74 18.80
C ALA A 6 4.01 9.28 17.36
N TRP A 7 4.76 8.22 17.09
CA TRP A 7 4.85 7.67 15.75
C TRP A 7 3.45 7.22 15.32
N THR A 8 2.99 7.75 14.17
CA THR A 8 1.70 7.44 13.57
C THR A 8 1.93 6.78 12.22
N HIS A 9 1.16 5.74 11.95
CA HIS A 9 1.27 4.97 10.71
C HIS A 9 -0.11 4.79 10.11
N ARG A 10 -0.25 4.98 8.80
CA ARG A 10 -1.55 4.75 8.16
C ARG A 10 -1.70 3.28 7.80
N LEU A 11 -2.82 2.69 8.22
CA LEU A 11 -3.23 1.35 7.86
C LEU A 11 -4.55 1.40 7.09
N GLN A 12 -4.65 0.59 6.05
CA GLN A 12 -5.90 0.28 5.39
C GLN A 12 -6.13 -1.23 5.42
N ILE A 13 -7.35 -1.63 5.79
CA ILE A 13 -7.78 -3.01 5.82
C ILE A 13 -9.07 -3.16 5.03
N SER A 14 -9.06 -4.06 4.07
CA SER A 14 -10.26 -4.44 3.32
C SER A 14 -10.54 -5.92 3.43
N ARG A 15 -11.83 -6.27 3.39
CA ARG A 15 -12.27 -7.65 3.22
C ARG A 15 -12.15 -8.07 1.74
N ASP A 16 -12.28 -9.37 1.47
CA ASP A 16 -12.24 -9.97 0.12
C ASP A 16 -13.31 -9.46 -0.84
N ASN A 17 -14.46 -9.01 -0.31
CA ASN A 17 -15.53 -8.37 -1.08
C ASN A 17 -15.26 -6.88 -1.41
N GLY A 18 -14.08 -6.35 -1.09
CA GLY A 18 -13.70 -4.96 -1.33
C GLY A 18 -14.21 -3.95 -0.31
N GLN A 19 -14.94 -4.40 0.73
CA GLN A 19 -15.39 -3.51 1.80
C GLN A 19 -14.19 -3.08 2.66
N SER A 20 -14.01 -1.76 2.80
CA SER A 20 -13.06 -1.20 3.76
C SER A 20 -13.57 -1.39 5.19
N MET A 21 -12.76 -2.06 6.02
CA MET A 21 -13.04 -2.30 7.44
C MET A 21 -12.28 -1.31 8.33
N PHE A 22 -11.15 -0.78 7.86
CA PHE A 22 -10.35 0.20 8.56
C PHE A 22 -9.57 1.06 7.56
N ASP A 23 -9.58 2.38 7.74
CA ASP A 23 -8.67 3.31 7.07
C ASP A 23 -8.35 4.43 8.07
N GLY A 24 -7.16 4.37 8.67
CA GLY A 24 -6.83 5.28 9.75
C GLY A 24 -5.37 5.19 10.20
N GLU A 25 -5.05 5.99 11.20
CA GLU A 25 -3.73 6.00 11.83
C GLU A 25 -3.69 5.04 13.03
N LEU A 26 -2.59 4.30 13.13
CA LEU A 26 -2.24 3.47 14.27
C LEU A 26 -1.05 4.11 14.97
N GLN A 27 -1.18 4.33 16.27
CA GLN A 27 -0.16 4.90 17.13
C GLN A 27 0.63 3.82 17.86
N GLN A 28 1.76 4.21 18.44
CA GLN A 28 2.53 3.35 19.34
C GLN A 28 1.63 2.74 20.45
N ASN A 29 1.88 1.47 20.77
CA ASN A 29 1.15 0.69 21.79
C ASN A 29 -0.33 0.39 21.45
N GLN A 30 -0.79 0.66 20.23
CA GLN A 30 -2.08 0.20 19.78
C GLN A 30 -1.98 -1.16 19.09
N LEU A 31 -2.95 -2.03 19.38
CA LEU A 31 -3.08 -3.35 18.76
C LEU A 31 -4.26 -3.34 17.80
N LEU A 32 -4.09 -4.01 16.67
CA LEU A 32 -5.15 -4.24 15.71
C LEU A 32 -5.20 -5.73 15.35
N VAL A 33 -6.39 -6.31 15.41
CA VAL A 33 -6.62 -7.70 15.01
C VAL A 33 -7.10 -7.74 13.56
N VAL A 34 -6.37 -8.45 12.72
CA VAL A 34 -6.72 -8.65 11.32
C VAL A 34 -7.15 -10.10 11.13
N GLN A 35 -8.34 -10.30 10.56
CA GLN A 35 -8.86 -11.63 10.29
C GLN A 35 -8.19 -12.25 9.05
N GLN A 36 -8.25 -13.58 8.94
CA GLN A 36 -7.75 -14.29 7.76
C GLN A 36 -8.45 -13.78 6.48
N ASN A 37 -7.70 -13.77 5.37
CA ASN A 37 -8.13 -13.32 4.04
C ASN A 37 -8.45 -11.81 3.90
N PHE A 38 -8.04 -11.00 4.88
CA PHE A 38 -8.15 -9.54 4.77
C PHE A 38 -6.89 -8.99 4.10
N MET A 39 -7.06 -8.00 3.24
CA MET A 39 -5.96 -7.28 2.62
C MET A 39 -5.54 -6.13 3.53
N VAL A 40 -4.24 -5.99 3.75
CA VAL A 40 -3.66 -4.94 4.60
C VAL A 40 -2.63 -4.14 3.82
N ILE A 41 -2.79 -2.82 3.77
CA ILE A 41 -1.80 -1.89 3.25
C ILE A 41 -1.27 -1.06 4.42
N LYS A 42 0.06 -0.95 4.51
CA LYS A 42 0.75 -0.20 5.57
C LYS A 42 1.58 0.90 4.93
N LYS A 43 1.47 2.11 5.46
CA LYS A 43 2.25 3.26 5.00
C LYS A 43 2.90 3.96 6.18
N ALA A 44 4.24 3.94 6.16
CA ALA A 44 5.05 4.78 7.03
C ALA A 44 4.81 6.27 6.73
N VAL A 45 4.82 7.09 7.79
CA VAL A 45 4.68 8.55 7.71
C VAL A 45 6.05 9.18 8.01
N GLU A 46 6.14 10.32 8.67
CA GLU A 46 7.39 11.10 8.78
C GLU A 46 8.49 10.38 9.55
N GLU A 47 8.16 9.68 10.65
CA GLU A 47 9.14 9.05 11.55
C GLU A 47 9.45 7.58 11.23
N GLY A 48 8.96 7.04 10.09
CA GLY A 48 9.10 5.62 9.75
C GLY A 48 7.93 4.77 10.24
N MET A 49 8.10 3.46 10.36
CA MET A 49 7.10 2.52 10.91
C MET A 49 7.75 1.25 11.44
N GLU A 50 7.46 0.90 12.69
CA GLU A 50 7.87 -0.36 13.32
C GLU A 50 6.64 -1.08 13.91
N TRP A 51 6.57 -2.40 13.75
CA TRP A 51 5.48 -3.20 14.29
C TRP A 51 5.93 -4.64 14.55
N VAL A 52 5.23 -5.28 15.48
CA VAL A 52 5.27 -6.73 15.68
C VAL A 52 3.93 -7.31 15.22
N ALA A 53 3.97 -8.44 14.53
CA ALA A 53 2.78 -9.17 14.12
C ALA A 53 2.81 -10.58 14.73
N PHE A 54 1.75 -10.93 15.43
CA PHE A 54 1.52 -12.29 15.90
C PHE A 54 0.57 -12.97 14.94
N GLU A 55 1.00 -14.08 14.35
CA GLU A 55 0.20 -14.88 13.44
C GLU A 55 -0.31 -16.13 14.18
N THR A 56 -1.57 -16.52 13.95
CA THR A 56 -2.20 -17.65 14.64
C THR A 56 -1.93 -18.99 13.93
N SER A 57 -0.79 -19.10 13.27
CA SER A 57 -0.33 -20.29 12.54
C SER A 57 1.18 -20.43 12.71
N ASP A 58 1.66 -21.67 12.79
CA ASP A 58 3.08 -22.02 12.85
C ASP A 58 3.80 -21.83 11.50
N ASN A 59 3.04 -21.88 10.39
CA ASN A 59 3.53 -21.60 9.04
C ASN A 59 2.62 -20.59 8.33
N PRO A 60 2.66 -19.29 8.72
CA PRO A 60 1.75 -18.29 8.17
C PRO A 60 2.13 -17.94 6.73
N MET A 61 1.29 -18.35 5.78
CA MET A 61 1.47 -18.00 4.38
C MET A 61 0.84 -16.63 4.09
N LYS A 62 1.69 -15.63 3.81
CA LYS A 62 1.26 -14.28 3.42
C LYS A 62 1.37 -14.11 1.92
N ASN A 63 0.23 -13.84 1.28
CA ASN A 63 0.21 -13.38 -0.10
C ASN A 63 0.52 -11.88 -0.12
N ASN A 64 1.77 -11.54 -0.36
CA ASN A 64 2.16 -10.15 -0.54
C ASN A 64 1.75 -9.65 -1.94
N LEU A 65 1.73 -8.32 -2.11
CA LEU A 65 1.49 -7.71 -3.41
C LEU A 65 2.50 -8.17 -4.47
N ALA A 66 3.73 -8.55 -4.08
CA ALA A 66 4.69 -9.19 -4.98
C ALA A 66 4.07 -10.38 -5.70
N GLN A 67 3.58 -11.36 -4.93
CA GLN A 67 3.02 -12.60 -5.45
C GLN A 67 1.81 -12.31 -6.35
N TRP A 68 0.98 -11.34 -5.98
CA TRP A 68 -0.12 -10.88 -6.83
C TRP A 68 0.38 -10.23 -8.14
N LEU A 69 1.43 -9.41 -8.08
CA LEU A 69 2.08 -8.85 -9.28
C LEU A 69 2.65 -9.96 -10.18
N TRP A 70 3.23 -11.02 -9.61
CA TRP A 70 3.68 -12.20 -10.38
C TRP A 70 2.50 -12.90 -11.06
N VAL A 71 1.39 -13.12 -10.36
CA VAL A 71 0.17 -13.70 -10.92
C VAL A 71 -0.34 -12.84 -12.09
N ILE A 72 -0.47 -11.53 -11.89
CA ILE A 72 -0.88 -10.60 -12.95
C ILE A 72 0.10 -10.62 -14.12
N ARG A 73 1.41 -10.66 -13.85
CA ARG A 73 2.43 -10.71 -14.90
C ARG A 73 2.34 -11.99 -15.73
N GLY A 74 1.98 -13.11 -15.10
CA GLY A 74 1.80 -14.41 -15.76
C GLY A 74 0.49 -14.56 -16.55
N LEU A 75 -0.52 -13.73 -16.28
CA LEU A 75 -1.77 -13.75 -17.04
C LEU A 75 -1.58 -13.14 -18.45
N PRO A 76 -2.24 -13.71 -19.48
CA PRO A 76 -2.36 -13.05 -20.78
C PRO A 76 -3.01 -11.67 -20.61
N ASP A 77 -2.46 -10.65 -21.27
CA ASP A 77 -2.91 -9.25 -21.10
C ASP A 77 -4.43 -9.07 -21.30
N ASP A 78 -5.05 -9.88 -22.16
CA ASP A 78 -6.49 -9.83 -22.43
C ASP A 78 -7.38 -10.22 -21.25
N VAL A 79 -6.90 -11.06 -20.32
CA VAL A 79 -7.71 -11.50 -19.17
C VAL A 79 -8.05 -10.33 -18.25
N PRO A 80 -7.08 -9.60 -17.66
CA PRO A 80 -7.37 -8.46 -16.80
C PRO A 80 -7.92 -7.25 -17.57
N VAL A 81 -7.49 -7.00 -18.81
CA VAL A 81 -8.03 -5.93 -19.65
C VAL A 81 -9.55 -6.07 -19.80
N ASN A 82 -10.03 -7.27 -20.12
CA ASN A 82 -11.45 -7.53 -20.29
C ASN A 82 -12.20 -7.64 -18.95
N SER A 83 -11.60 -8.26 -17.93
CA SER A 83 -12.24 -8.45 -16.61
C SER A 83 -12.46 -7.13 -15.88
N TYR A 84 -11.47 -6.23 -15.91
CA TYR A 84 -11.54 -4.93 -15.22
C TYR A 84 -11.99 -3.79 -16.14
N ARG A 85 -12.23 -4.06 -17.43
CA ARG A 85 -12.61 -3.06 -18.43
C ARG A 85 -11.67 -1.85 -18.48
N ILE A 86 -10.36 -2.12 -18.43
CA ILE A 86 -9.31 -1.11 -18.47
C ILE A 86 -8.60 -1.10 -19.83
N SER A 87 -7.97 0.02 -20.19
CA SER A 87 -7.20 0.07 -21.42
C SER A 87 -5.92 -0.76 -21.32
N ARG A 88 -5.45 -1.30 -22.45
CA ARG A 88 -4.23 -2.09 -22.51
C ARG A 88 -2.99 -1.29 -22.11
N ASP A 89 -2.93 0.00 -22.47
CA ASP A 89 -1.84 0.88 -22.06
C ASP A 89 -1.83 1.14 -20.56
N TYR A 90 -3.01 1.33 -19.95
CA TYR A 90 -3.13 1.47 -18.51
C TYR A 90 -2.71 0.18 -17.80
N TYR A 91 -3.14 -0.98 -18.29
CA TYR A 91 -2.74 -2.27 -17.76
C TYR A 91 -1.23 -2.50 -17.84
N ARG A 92 -0.59 -2.20 -18.99
CA ARG A 92 0.87 -2.30 -19.14
C ARG A 92 1.60 -1.40 -18.15
N LYS A 93 1.13 -0.17 -17.95
CA LYS A 93 1.66 0.71 -16.90
C LYS A 93 1.53 0.06 -15.52
N LEU A 94 0.39 -0.51 -15.17
CA LEU A 94 0.23 -1.22 -13.89
C LEU A 94 1.22 -2.38 -13.74
N LYS A 95 1.30 -3.26 -14.76
CA LYS A 95 2.12 -4.48 -14.79
C LYS A 95 3.62 -4.21 -14.60
N TYR A 96 4.11 -3.07 -15.11
CA TYR A 96 5.53 -2.69 -15.09
C TYR A 96 5.83 -1.42 -14.28
N SER A 97 4.87 -0.88 -13.52
CA SER A 97 5.04 0.39 -12.79
C SER A 97 6.06 0.30 -11.64
N ARG A 98 6.29 -0.91 -11.10
CA ARG A 98 7.16 -1.13 -9.95
C ARG A 98 7.89 -2.46 -10.07
N GLU A 99 9.16 -2.45 -9.71
CA GLU A 99 9.98 -3.66 -9.51
C GLU A 99 9.96 -4.12 -8.04
N GLU A 100 9.60 -3.22 -7.14
CA GLU A 100 9.45 -3.47 -5.70
C GLU A 100 8.36 -4.51 -5.43
N LEU A 101 8.72 -5.52 -4.64
CA LEU A 101 7.87 -6.68 -4.38
C LEU A 101 7.17 -6.61 -3.02
N THR A 102 7.89 -6.22 -1.97
CA THR A 102 7.37 -6.29 -0.58
C THR A 102 7.37 -4.94 0.12
N VAL A 103 8.44 -4.15 -0.04
CA VAL A 103 8.56 -2.81 0.52
C VAL A 103 8.66 -1.84 -0.64
N PHE A 104 7.79 -0.83 -0.65
CA PHE A 104 7.71 0.15 -1.72
C PHE A 104 8.51 1.39 -1.36
N ASN A 105 9.24 1.93 -2.34
CA ASN A 105 9.87 3.24 -2.19
C ASN A 105 8.76 4.30 -2.19
N PRO A 106 8.80 5.30 -1.28
CA PRO A 106 7.82 6.40 -1.23
C PRO A 106 7.65 7.15 -2.56
N GLY A 107 8.56 6.98 -3.51
CA GLY A 107 8.54 7.61 -4.82
C GLY A 107 8.96 9.08 -4.74
N SER A 108 9.50 9.60 -5.83
CA SER A 108 9.73 11.04 -5.95
C SER A 108 8.37 11.73 -6.09
N ARG A 109 7.94 12.43 -5.03
CA ARG A 109 6.81 13.35 -5.10
C ARG A 109 7.18 14.41 -6.15
N SER A 110 6.59 14.36 -7.35
CA SER A 110 6.81 15.41 -8.34
C SER A 110 6.29 16.73 -7.76
N THR A 111 7.19 17.62 -7.38
CA THR A 111 6.91 19.01 -7.02
C THR A 111 6.44 19.77 -8.27
N ARG A 112 5.23 19.49 -8.73
CA ARG A 112 4.55 20.28 -9.75
C ARG A 112 3.50 21.15 -9.07
N GLY A 113 3.92 22.33 -8.62
CA GLY A 113 3.00 23.32 -8.06
C GLY A 113 3.62 24.40 -7.17
N GLN A 114 4.80 24.92 -7.47
CA GLN A 114 5.29 26.14 -6.80
C GLN A 114 6.22 26.92 -7.74
N LYS A 115 5.68 27.32 -8.91
CA LYS A 115 6.34 28.26 -9.82
C LYS A 115 5.32 29.12 -10.56
N ARG A 116 4.42 29.73 -9.81
CA ARG A 116 3.66 30.94 -10.15
C ARG A 116 3.44 31.60 -8.80
N ASP A 117 4.08 32.75 -8.57
CA ASP A 117 3.76 33.76 -7.53
C ASP A 117 4.92 34.76 -7.31
N ASN A 118 6.12 34.53 -7.87
CA ASN A 118 7.22 35.52 -7.83
C ASN A 118 7.33 36.35 -9.12
N ALA A 119 6.20 36.84 -9.62
CA ALA A 119 6.16 37.82 -10.71
C ALA A 119 5.16 38.93 -10.38
N ALA A 120 5.30 39.53 -9.20
CA ALA A 120 4.69 40.80 -8.83
C ALA A 120 5.36 41.34 -7.57
N LYS A 121 6.61 41.81 -7.69
CA LYS A 121 7.16 42.88 -6.86
C LYS A 121 8.14 43.68 -7.69
#